data_AF-A0A8R1TMI0-F1
#
_entry.id   AF-A0A8R1TMI0-F1
#
_cell.length_a   1.000
_cell.length_b   1.000
_cell.length_c   1.000
_cell.angle_alpha   90.00
_cell.angle_beta   90.00
_cell.angle_gamma   90.00
#
_symmetry.space_group_name_H-M   'P 1'
#
loop_
_entity.id
_entity.type
_entity.pdbx_description
1 polymer ?
#
loop_
_entity_poly.entity_id
_entity_poly.type
_entity_poly.pdbx_seq_one_letter_code
_entity_poly.pdbx_strand_id
1 'polypeptide(L)'
;MNIRQFYQFHIIIHLFFTTSTVFLSQQLQIVIATFDTNDTDYYQQQHLTDNLFILDNLSTVCSADCPNFCPNPDSLNCSELAPDPCECCTVCVHKTGELCGPGIGTCHAPNFCQPKLDENSIGICSGKLI
;
A
#
# COMPACT_ATOMS: atom_id res chain seq x y z
N MET A 1 13.16 47.53 49.90
CA MET A 1 12.74 46.17 49.51
C MET A 1 13.44 45.20 50.44
N ASN A 2 12.69 44.36 51.16
CA ASN A 2 13.26 43.49 52.19
C ASN A 2 14.07 42.36 51.51
N ILE A 3 15.30 42.05 51.94
CA ILE A 3 16.18 41.05 51.29
C ILE A 3 15.44 39.72 51.09
N ARG A 4 14.56 39.35 52.02
CA ARG A 4 13.71 38.16 51.95
C ARG A 4 12.72 38.16 50.77
N GLN A 5 12.15 39.31 50.42
CA GLN A 5 11.25 39.43 49.26
C GLN A 5 12.00 39.27 47.95
N PHE A 6 13.25 39.74 47.88
CA PHE A 6 14.08 39.59 46.69
C PHE A 6 14.42 38.11 46.42
N TYR A 7 14.77 37.34 47.47
CA TYR A 7 14.98 35.90 47.33
C TYR A 7 13.72 35.13 46.92
N GLN A 8 12.56 35.47 47.49
CA GLN A 8 11.29 34.83 47.09
C GLN A 8 10.96 35.13 45.62
N PHE A 9 11.19 36.35 45.16
CA PHE A 9 10.96 36.72 43.76
C PHE A 9 11.88 35.95 42.81
N HIS A 10 13.16 35.81 43.15
CA HIS A 10 14.10 34.99 42.38
C HIS A 10 13.68 33.51 42.30
N ILE A 11 13.24 32.93 43.42
CA ILE A 11 12.77 31.53 43.45
C ILE A 11 11.55 31.35 42.54
N ILE A 12 10.59 32.27 42.60
CA ILE A 12 9.38 32.21 41.75
C ILE A 12 9.74 32.34 40.27
N ILE A 13 10.65 33.26 39.91
CA ILE A 13 11.12 33.41 38.54
C ILE A 13 11.79 32.13 38.04
N HIS A 14 12.69 31.53 38.82
CA HIS A 14 13.36 30.29 38.43
C HIS A 14 12.36 29.14 38.25
N LEU A 15 11.38 29.00 39.14
CA LEU A 15 10.29 28.03 39.02
C LEU A 15 9.42 28.26 37.77
N PHE A 16 9.18 29.52 37.40
CA PHE A 16 8.42 29.85 36.20
C PHE A 16 9.19 29.50 34.92
N PHE A 17 10.49 29.78 34.88
CA PHE A 17 11.33 29.41 33.74
C PHE A 17 11.47 27.90 33.59
N THR A 18 11.69 27.16 34.68
CA THR A 18 11.83 25.69 34.61
C THR A 18 10.54 25.03 34.14
N THR A 19 9.38 25.42 34.69
CA THR A 19 8.09 24.87 34.25
C THR A 19 7.80 25.19 32.79
N SER A 20 8.09 26.41 32.33
CA SER A 20 7.93 26.79 30.93
C SER A 20 8.82 25.97 30.00
N THR A 21 10.09 25.75 30.36
CA THR A 21 11.00 24.94 29.52
C THR A 21 10.57 23.49 29.41
N VAL A 22 10.07 22.89 30.50
CA VAL A 22 9.55 21.51 30.50
C VAL A 22 8.28 21.41 29.67
N PHE A 23 7.38 22.39 29.80
CA PHE A 23 6.13 22.39 29.03
C PHE A 23 6.39 22.58 27.53
N LEU A 24 7.31 23.48 27.14
CA LEU A 24 7.69 23.67 25.74
C LEU A 24 8.36 22.42 25.15
N SER A 25 9.23 21.75 25.90
CA SER A 25 9.88 20.53 25.41
C SER A 25 8.90 19.36 25.26
N GLN A 26 7.92 19.22 26.16
CA GLN A 26 6.85 18.22 26.01
C GLN A 26 5.94 18.53 24.81
N GLN A 27 5.53 19.78 24.63
CA GLN A 27 4.71 20.19 23.48
C GLN A 27 5.46 19.95 22.16
N LEU A 28 6.76 20.27 22.11
CA LEU A 28 7.58 20.03 20.92
C LEU A 28 7.70 18.53 20.59
N GLN A 29 7.88 17.67 21.59
CA GLN A 29 7.91 16.21 21.36
C GLN A 29 6.58 15.67 20.84
N ILE A 30 5.44 16.17 21.34
CA ILE A 30 4.12 15.78 20.86
C ILE A 30 3.93 16.20 19.39
N VAL A 31 4.32 17.43 19.04
CA VAL A 31 4.21 17.93 17.66
C VAL A 31 5.08 17.11 16.70
N ILE A 32 6.32 16.80 17.07
CA ILE A 32 7.20 15.96 16.25
C ILE A 32 6.62 14.55 16.09
N ALA A 33 6.14 13.93 17.17
CA ALA A 33 5.53 12.61 17.10
C ALA A 33 4.28 12.60 16.20
N THR A 34 3.42 13.64 16.28
CA THR A 34 2.25 13.72 15.41
C THR A 34 2.61 13.96 13.95
N PHE A 35 3.72 14.63 13.67
CA PHE A 35 4.17 14.88 12.29
C PHE A 35 4.70 13.59 11.63
N ASP A 36 5.54 12.83 12.34
CA ASP A 36 6.04 11.54 11.84
C ASP A 36 4.91 10.51 11.68
N THR A 37 3.96 10.48 12.61
CA THR A 37 2.85 9.51 12.55
C THR A 37 1.90 9.81 11.39
N ASN A 38 1.63 11.10 11.11
CA ASN A 38 0.64 11.48 10.11
C ASN A 38 1.08 11.17 8.66
N ASP A 39 2.38 11.29 8.36
CA ASP A 39 2.89 10.87 7.06
C ASP A 39 2.94 9.33 6.98
N THR A 40 3.50 8.66 7.99
CA THR A 40 3.69 7.20 7.94
C THR A 40 2.37 6.44 7.88
N ASP A 41 1.37 6.85 8.67
CA ASP A 41 0.05 6.23 8.66
C ASP A 41 -0.70 6.50 7.35
N TYR A 42 -0.56 7.70 6.76
CA TYR A 42 -1.21 8.00 5.47
C TYR A 42 -0.66 7.12 4.34
N TYR A 43 0.67 6.99 4.24
CA TYR A 43 1.30 6.12 3.25
C TYR A 43 1.00 4.63 3.50
N GLN A 44 1.01 4.17 4.75
CA GLN A 44 0.65 2.78 5.05
C GLN A 44 -0.82 2.49 4.75
N GLN A 45 -1.72 3.41 5.08
CA GLN A 45 -3.15 3.22 4.85
C GLN A 45 -3.49 3.24 3.35
N GLN A 46 -2.86 4.13 2.58
CA GLN A 46 -3.02 4.15 1.12
C GLN A 46 -2.47 2.87 0.45
N HIS A 47 -1.30 2.40 0.88
CA HIS A 47 -0.72 1.16 0.35
C HIS A 47 -1.55 -0.07 0.75
N LEU A 48 -2.20 -0.06 1.91
CA LEU A 48 -3.11 -1.12 2.35
C LEU A 48 -4.39 -1.15 1.51
N THR A 49 -4.98 0.02 1.20
CA THR A 49 -6.17 0.09 0.36
C THR A 49 -5.90 -0.36 -1.07
N ASP A 50 -4.75 0.04 -1.63
CA ASP A 50 -4.37 -0.36 -3.00
C ASP A 50 -4.14 -1.88 -3.08
N ASN A 51 -3.41 -2.45 -2.11
CA ASN A 51 -3.20 -3.89 -2.03
C ASN A 51 -4.51 -4.67 -1.84
N LEU A 52 -5.43 -4.17 -1.02
CA LEU A 52 -6.72 -4.82 -0.79
C LEU A 52 -7.58 -4.81 -2.07
N PHE A 53 -7.56 -3.71 -2.83
CA PHE A 53 -8.27 -3.60 -4.10
C PHE A 53 -7.66 -4.53 -5.17
N ILE A 54 -6.33 -4.64 -5.23
CA ILE A 54 -5.66 -5.59 -6.12
C ILE A 54 -6.03 -7.03 -5.76
N LEU A 55 -6.09 -7.35 -4.46
CA LEU A 55 -6.45 -8.69 -3.98
C LEU A 55 -7.91 -9.03 -4.28
N ASP A 56 -8.83 -8.09 -4.15
CA ASP A 56 -10.26 -8.27 -4.46
C ASP A 56 -10.50 -8.47 -5.97
N ASN A 57 -9.79 -7.69 -6.79
CA ASN A 57 -9.78 -7.86 -8.24
C ASN A 57 -9.25 -9.23 -8.65
N LEU A 58 -8.15 -9.66 -8.04
CA LEU A 58 -7.58 -10.97 -8.31
C LEU A 58 -8.52 -12.09 -7.84
N SER A 59 -9.17 -11.93 -6.69
CA SER A 59 -10.21 -12.85 -6.21
C SER A 59 -11.37 -12.96 -7.19
N THR A 60 -11.74 -11.87 -7.86
CA THR A 60 -12.79 -11.88 -8.88
C THR A 60 -12.36 -12.65 -10.13
N VAL A 61 -11.14 -12.43 -10.61
CA VAL A 61 -10.58 -13.17 -11.77
C VAL A 61 -10.37 -14.65 -11.44
N CYS A 62 -9.89 -14.97 -10.24
CA CYS A 62 -9.60 -16.33 -9.79
C CYS A 62 -10.76 -17.01 -9.07
N SER A 63 -11.97 -16.43 -9.14
CA SER A 63 -13.18 -17.00 -8.52
C SER A 63 -13.62 -18.32 -9.14
N ALA A 64 -13.19 -18.61 -10.37
CA ALA A 64 -13.43 -19.88 -11.02
C ALA A 64 -12.29 -20.86 -10.75
N ASP A 65 -12.64 -22.14 -10.58
CA ASP A 65 -11.68 -23.23 -10.52
C ASP A 65 -10.69 -23.17 -11.69
N CYS A 66 -9.46 -23.64 -11.47
CA CYS A 66 -8.46 -23.74 -12.52
C CYS A 66 -9.05 -24.43 -13.77
N PRO A 67 -8.75 -23.92 -14.98
CA PRO A 67 -9.31 -24.47 -16.20
C PRO A 67 -8.85 -25.92 -16.36
N ASN A 68 -9.72 -26.79 -16.84
CA ASN A 68 -9.39 -28.20 -17.08
C ASN A 68 -8.25 -28.40 -18.10
N PHE A 69 -7.94 -27.36 -18.88
CA PHE A 69 -6.90 -27.37 -19.91
C PHE A 69 -6.02 -26.13 -19.81
N CYS A 70 -4.72 -26.35 -19.67
CA CYS A 70 -3.71 -25.32 -19.81
C CYS A 70 -3.07 -25.40 -21.21
N PRO A 71 -2.66 -24.27 -21.81
CA PRO A 71 -1.85 -24.30 -23.01
C PRO A 71 -0.53 -25.02 -22.76
N ASN A 72 -0.01 -25.72 -23.78
CA ASN A 72 1.31 -26.33 -23.68
C ASN A 72 2.37 -25.22 -23.72
N PRO A 73 3.25 -25.08 -22.70
CA PRO A 73 4.26 -24.02 -22.68
C PRO A 73 5.18 -24.02 -23.90
N ASP A 74 5.49 -25.18 -24.48
CA ASP A 74 6.33 -25.29 -25.69
C ASP A 74 5.64 -24.78 -26.96
N SER A 75 4.31 -24.62 -26.92
CA SER A 75 3.51 -24.10 -28.03
C SER A 75 3.21 -22.60 -27.93
N LEU A 76 3.55 -21.98 -26.80
CA LEU A 76 3.33 -20.56 -26.57
C LEU A 76 4.40 -19.74 -27.29
N ASN A 77 3.99 -18.80 -28.14
CA ASN A 77 4.88 -17.91 -28.88
C ASN A 77 4.93 -16.52 -28.23
N CYS A 78 5.71 -16.40 -27.16
CA CYS A 78 5.93 -15.15 -26.45
C CYS A 78 7.35 -15.06 -25.89
N SER A 79 7.79 -13.84 -25.58
CA SER A 79 9.16 -13.57 -25.09
C SER A 79 9.39 -14.03 -23.66
N GLU A 80 8.31 -14.12 -22.87
CA GLU A 80 8.37 -14.41 -21.45
C GLU A 80 7.15 -15.24 -21.03
N LEU A 81 7.42 -16.29 -20.25
CA LEU A 81 6.43 -17.19 -19.69
C LEU A 81 6.43 -17.05 -18.17
N ALA A 82 5.23 -17.07 -17.58
CA ALA A 82 5.06 -17.04 -16.14
C ALA A 82 3.74 -17.73 -15.75
N PRO A 83 3.54 -18.08 -14.47
CA PRO A 83 2.25 -18.53 -13.99
C PRO A 83 1.16 -17.49 -14.25
N ASP A 84 -0.04 -17.95 -14.58
CA ASP A 84 -1.22 -17.10 -14.63
C ASP A 84 -1.53 -16.49 -13.25
N PRO A 85 -2.39 -15.47 -13.16
CA PRO A 85 -2.68 -14.79 -11.89
C PRO A 85 -3.25 -15.71 -10.79
N CYS A 86 -3.75 -16.89 -11.15
CA CYS A 86 -4.36 -17.86 -10.25
C CYS A 86 -3.43 -19.06 -9.97
N GLU A 87 -2.19 -19.02 -10.47
CA GLU A 87 -1.18 -20.07 -10.40
C GLU A 87 -1.63 -21.43 -10.99
N CYS A 88 -2.54 -21.42 -11.95
CA CYS A 88 -3.10 -22.63 -12.56
C CYS A 88 -2.26 -23.13 -13.75
N CYS A 89 -1.94 -22.23 -14.68
CA CYS A 89 -1.27 -22.55 -15.94
C CYS A 89 -0.01 -21.71 -16.14
N THR A 90 0.99 -22.26 -16.85
CA THR A 90 2.06 -21.42 -17.43
C THR A 90 1.54 -20.76 -18.69
N VAL A 91 1.58 -19.43 -18.73
CA VAL A 91 1.01 -18.60 -19.80
C VAL A 91 2.00 -17.50 -20.22
N CYS A 92 1.67 -16.78 -21.28
CA CYS A 92 2.45 -15.65 -21.73
C CYS A 92 2.30 -14.44 -20.78
N VAL A 93 3.41 -13.71 -20.61
CA VAL A 93 3.39 -12.40 -19.98
C VAL A 93 2.86 -11.36 -20.98
N HIS A 94 1.82 -10.66 -20.57
CA HIS A 94 1.06 -9.69 -21.34
C HIS A 94 1.31 -8.26 -20.86
N LYS A 95 1.21 -7.31 -21.79
CA LYS A 95 1.37 -5.88 -21.59
C LYS A 95 0.06 -5.23 -21.15
N THR A 96 0.15 -3.98 -20.68
CA THR A 96 -1.02 -3.17 -20.34
C THR A 96 -2.03 -3.12 -21.50
N GLY A 97 -3.31 -3.39 -21.21
CA GLY A 97 -4.41 -3.42 -22.17
C GLY A 97 -4.70 -4.80 -22.79
N GLU A 98 -3.82 -5.79 -22.61
CA GLU A 98 -4.05 -7.16 -23.06
C GLU A 98 -4.85 -7.98 -22.03
N LEU A 99 -5.50 -9.05 -22.49
CA LEU A 99 -6.33 -9.91 -21.64
C LEU A 99 -5.50 -10.73 -20.67
N CYS A 100 -5.98 -10.96 -19.46
CA CYS A 100 -5.33 -11.79 -18.46
C CYS A 100 -6.37 -12.65 -17.74
N GLY A 101 -5.91 -13.70 -17.06
CA GLY A 101 -6.77 -14.63 -16.34
C GLY A 101 -6.28 -16.06 -16.44
N PRO A 102 -6.97 -17.00 -15.76
CA PRO A 102 -6.62 -18.41 -15.73
C PRO A 102 -6.50 -19.02 -17.13
N GLY A 103 -5.32 -19.54 -17.47
CA GLY A 103 -5.04 -20.12 -18.79
C GLY A 103 -4.99 -19.13 -19.98
N ILE A 104 -5.13 -17.82 -19.73
CA ILE A 104 -5.15 -16.78 -20.78
C ILE A 104 -3.79 -16.08 -20.86
N GLY A 105 -3.32 -15.55 -19.74
CA GLY A 105 -2.16 -14.65 -19.69
C GLY A 105 -1.98 -14.03 -18.32
N THR A 106 -0.76 -13.57 -18.04
CA THR A 106 -0.41 -12.87 -16.79
C THR A 106 0.19 -11.51 -17.09
N CYS A 107 0.08 -10.55 -16.18
CA CYS A 107 0.49 -9.18 -16.47
C CYS A 107 1.97 -8.94 -16.15
N HIS A 108 2.67 -8.23 -17.05
CA HIS A 108 4.03 -7.78 -16.79
C HIS A 108 4.04 -6.83 -15.59
N ALA A 109 4.86 -7.12 -14.58
CA ALA A 109 5.00 -6.28 -13.40
C ALA A 109 5.41 -4.83 -13.79
N PRO A 110 4.90 -3.78 -13.12
CA PRO A 110 4.04 -3.78 -11.93
C PRO A 110 2.53 -3.79 -12.25
N ASN A 111 2.11 -4.17 -13.45
CA ASN A 111 0.68 -4.25 -13.79
C ASN A 111 0.01 -5.44 -13.09
N PHE A 112 -1.30 -5.34 -12.84
CA PHE A 112 -2.11 -6.42 -12.27
C PHE A 112 -3.31 -6.72 -13.19
N CYS A 113 -3.93 -7.88 -12.98
CA CYS A 113 -5.08 -8.31 -13.76
C CYS A 113 -6.38 -7.73 -13.17
N GLN A 114 -6.92 -6.69 -13.82
CA GLN A 114 -8.19 -6.08 -13.39
C GLN A 114 -9.36 -6.83 -14.04
N PRO A 115 -10.36 -7.32 -13.29
CA PRO A 115 -11.50 -8.02 -13.86
C PRO A 115 -12.24 -7.15 -14.88
N LYS A 116 -12.66 -7.76 -15.98
CA LYS A 116 -13.49 -7.09 -16.98
C LYS A 116 -14.93 -7.05 -16.49
N LEU A 117 -15.63 -5.94 -16.76
CA LEU A 117 -17.02 -5.76 -16.32
C LEU A 117 -17.89 -6.92 -16.82
N ASP A 118 -18.63 -7.54 -15.90
CA ASP A 118 -19.56 -8.67 -16.14
C ASP A 118 -18.91 -9.98 -16.66
N GLU A 119 -17.58 -10.10 -16.64
CA GLU A 119 -16.87 -11.32 -17.01
C GLU A 119 -16.07 -11.87 -15.82
N ASN A 120 -16.54 -13.00 -15.27
CA ASN A 120 -15.73 -13.78 -14.34
C ASN A 120 -14.62 -14.50 -15.11
N SER A 121 -13.43 -14.63 -14.53
CA SER A 121 -12.26 -15.30 -15.12
C SER A 121 -11.53 -14.58 -16.25
N ILE A 122 -11.97 -13.39 -16.68
CA ILE A 122 -11.28 -12.60 -17.69
C ILE A 122 -11.03 -11.20 -17.15
N GLY A 123 -9.77 -10.77 -17.21
CA GLY A 123 -9.36 -9.43 -16.87
C GLY A 123 -8.56 -8.76 -17.98
N ILE A 124 -8.11 -7.55 -17.70
CA ILE A 124 -7.22 -6.75 -18.53
C ILE A 124 -6.03 -6.31 -17.68
N CYS A 125 -4.83 -6.40 -18.25
CA CYS A 125 -3.64 -5.90 -17.58
C CYS A 125 -3.68 -4.38 -17.43
N SER A 126 -3.65 -3.89 -16.20
CA SER A 126 -3.66 -2.46 -15.90
C SER A 126 -2.60 -2.09 -14.87
N GLY A 127 -1.97 -0.93 -15.07
CA GLY A 127 -1.05 -0.32 -14.10
C GLY A 127 -1.72 0.74 -13.23
N LYS A 128 -3.03 0.95 -13.43
CA LYS A 128 -3.86 1.86 -12.63
C LYS A 128 -5.15 1.14 -12.28
N LEU A 129 -5.61 1.31 -11.06
CA LEU A 129 -6.98 0.95 -10.70
C LEU A 129 -7.89 1.84 -11.56
N ILE A 130 -8.62 1.26 -12.52
CA ILE A 130 -9.64 1.96 -13.32
C ILE A 130 -10.97 1.90 -12.57
#